data_AF-A0A8C6XLG7-F1
#
_entry.id   AF-A0A8C6XLG7-F1
#
_cell.length_a   1.000
_cell.length_b   1.000
_cell.length_c   1.000
_cell.angle_alpha   90.00
_cell.angle_beta   90.00
_cell.angle_gamma   90.00
#
_symmetry.space_group_name_H-M   'P 1'
#
loop_
_entity.id
_entity.type
_entity.pdbx_description
1 polymer ?
#
loop_
_entity_poly.entity_id
_entity_poly.type
_entity_poly.pdbx_seq_one_letter_code
_entity_poly.pdbx_strand_id
1 'polypeptide(L)'
;MTWRAENLHRLLAFLFLQSNPRETPPNHDSNLCVACPHFGKRSVCCFSLTGNKLQIVLNPQPHWRPAFHRCKYESLAKRLNFDCKKAATVRKNIHINDNVLQAAFECGVQKAVSCLSTCIFPDKTTYPIDETMIHNGPPHSSNFGYAYAKRMIDVQNRAYFEQHGCHFTAAIPTNIFGPHDNFSIENGHVLRADLADKNGTNVTVWGTGKPRRQFIYSLDLARLFVWVLREYKEIEPIILSVGEEEEVSIREAAECIAKAMDFKGQLLFDESRSDGQFKKTASNAKLRKYLPDFQFTPFDQAVKEMCDWFSANYDRARK
;
A
#
# COMPACT_ATOMS: atom_id res chain seq x y z
N MET A 1 31.20 7.43 7.04
CA MET A 1 30.42 6.92 8.20
C MET A 1 29.02 6.56 7.71
N THR A 2 28.74 5.28 7.54
CA THR A 2 27.45 4.73 7.10
C THR A 2 26.76 4.11 8.32
N TRP A 3 25.59 4.64 8.68
CA TRP A 3 24.78 4.10 9.78
C TRP A 3 23.89 2.97 9.24
N ARG A 4 24.06 1.75 9.78
CA ARG A 4 23.16 0.60 9.55
C ARG A 4 21.98 0.68 10.52
N ALA A 5 20.78 0.36 10.00
CA ALA A 5 19.50 0.40 10.69
C ALA A 5 19.26 -0.79 11.65
N GLU A 6 20.23 -1.12 12.51
CA GLU A 6 20.10 -2.22 13.48
C GLU A 6 19.85 -1.77 14.93
N ASN A 7 19.80 -0.46 15.21
CA ASN A 7 19.73 0.06 16.58
C ASN A 7 18.40 0.74 17.00
N LEU A 8 17.37 0.76 16.14
CA LEU A 8 16.10 1.44 16.47
C LEU A 8 15.35 0.80 17.65
N HIS A 9 15.50 -0.52 17.85
CA HIS A 9 14.90 -1.24 18.97
C HIS A 9 15.57 -0.93 20.33
N ARG A 10 16.85 -0.54 20.35
CA ARG A 10 17.56 -0.17 21.59
C ARG A 10 17.20 1.25 22.05
N LEU A 11 16.89 2.14 21.11
CA LEU A 11 16.47 3.51 21.42
C LEU A 11 15.07 3.56 22.07
N LEU A 12 14.15 2.71 21.62
CA LEU A 12 12.79 2.59 22.16
C LEU A 12 12.76 1.98 23.57
N ALA A 13 13.69 1.07 23.88
CA ALA A 13 13.82 0.52 25.24
C ALA A 13 14.39 1.53 26.24
N PHE A 14 15.26 2.45 25.79
CA PHE A 14 15.88 3.46 26.65
C PHE A 14 14.93 4.61 27.00
N LEU A 15 14.03 4.99 26.09
CA LEU A 15 13.09 6.09 26.30
C LEU A 15 11.90 5.73 27.22
N PHE A 16 11.58 4.44 27.38
CA PHE A 16 10.51 4.00 28.28
C PHE A 16 10.95 3.86 29.76
N LEU A 17 12.26 3.83 30.02
CA LEU A 17 12.82 3.68 31.37
C LEU A 17 13.04 5.01 32.11
N GLN A 18 12.86 6.17 31.45
CA GLN A 18 13.06 7.48 32.08
C GLN A 18 11.78 8.14 32.62
N SER A 19 10.60 7.52 32.47
CA SER A 19 9.31 8.10 32.85
C SER A 19 8.71 7.59 34.17
N ASN A 20 9.43 6.78 34.97
CA ASN A 20 8.97 6.36 36.30
C ASN A 20 10.11 6.35 37.34
N PRO A 21 10.21 7.34 38.25
CA PRO A 21 11.34 7.49 39.17
C PRO A 21 11.16 6.74 40.51
N ARG A 22 10.44 5.61 40.54
CA ARG A 22 10.33 4.76 41.73
C ARG A 22 10.15 3.31 41.34
N GLU A 23 11.24 2.57 41.25
CA GLU A 23 11.37 1.17 41.67
C GLU A 23 12.81 0.68 41.39
N THR A 24 13.35 -0.09 42.34
CA THR A 24 14.71 -0.65 42.34
C THR A 24 15.00 -1.56 41.14
N PRO A 25 16.26 -1.69 40.69
CA PRO A 25 16.59 -2.33 39.42
C PRO A 25 16.30 -3.84 39.44
N PRO A 26 15.62 -4.41 38.44
CA PRO A 26 15.45 -5.86 38.37
C PRO A 26 16.67 -6.52 37.71
N ASN A 27 17.12 -7.62 38.32
CA ASN A 27 18.08 -8.58 37.76
C ASN A 27 17.61 -9.15 36.41
N HIS A 28 18.56 -9.72 35.65
CA HIS A 28 18.54 -10.10 34.24
C HIS A 28 17.37 -10.95 33.65
N ASP A 29 16.30 -11.22 34.40
CA ASP A 29 15.08 -11.91 33.95
C ASP A 29 13.83 -11.19 34.48
N SER A 30 13.33 -10.18 33.76
CA SER A 30 12.11 -9.46 34.14
C SER A 30 10.87 -10.06 33.47
N ASN A 31 10.03 -10.74 34.24
CA ASN A 31 8.68 -11.14 33.82
C ASN A 31 7.70 -9.97 34.04
N LEU A 32 6.98 -9.57 32.99
CA LEU A 32 5.88 -8.59 33.09
C LEU A 32 4.55 -9.37 33.13
N CYS A 33 3.79 -9.26 34.22
CA CYS A 33 2.45 -9.85 34.30
C CYS A 33 1.41 -8.72 34.33
N VAL A 34 0.46 -8.74 33.40
CA VAL A 34 -0.62 -7.75 33.27
C VAL A 34 -1.95 -8.45 33.51
N ALA A 35 -2.74 -7.97 34.46
CA ALA A 35 -4.09 -8.47 34.70
C ALA A 35 -5.07 -7.88 33.66
N CYS A 36 -5.78 -8.76 32.94
CA CYS A 36 -6.78 -8.32 31.95
C CYS A 36 -8.18 -8.31 32.59
N PRO A 37 -8.94 -7.18 32.59
CA PRO A 37 -10.21 -7.09 33.32
C PRO A 37 -11.41 -7.71 32.59
N HIS A 38 -11.25 -8.30 31.40
CA HIS A 38 -12.37 -8.67 30.52
C HIS A 38 -12.75 -10.16 30.48
N PHE A 39 -12.15 -10.99 31.34
CA PHE A 39 -12.60 -12.36 31.55
C PHE A 39 -12.89 -12.56 33.04
N GLY A 40 -14.12 -12.96 33.36
CA GLY A 40 -14.53 -13.30 34.72
C GLY A 40 -13.51 -14.24 35.37
N LYS A 41 -12.90 -13.75 36.46
CA LYS A 41 -12.06 -14.44 37.45
C LYS A 41 -11.23 -15.63 36.94
N ARG A 42 -9.90 -15.42 36.87
CA ARG A 42 -8.76 -16.38 36.86
C ARG A 42 -8.12 -16.68 35.50
N SER A 43 -7.51 -15.68 34.88
CA SER A 43 -6.45 -15.92 33.89
C SER A 43 -5.37 -14.85 34.02
N VAL A 44 -4.14 -15.27 34.33
CA VAL A 44 -2.96 -14.39 34.38
C VAL A 44 -2.12 -14.72 33.14
N CYS A 45 -1.91 -13.73 32.28
CA CYS A 45 -0.91 -13.80 31.21
C CYS A 45 0.40 -13.27 31.77
N CYS A 46 1.45 -14.09 31.72
CA CYS A 46 2.81 -13.62 31.97
C CYS A 46 3.60 -13.68 30.66
N PHE A 47 4.32 -12.59 30.39
CA PHE A 47 5.18 -12.44 29.23
C PHE A 47 6.62 -12.68 29.67
N SER A 48 7.30 -13.61 29.01
CA SER A 48 8.73 -13.86 29.20
C SER A 48 9.47 -13.54 27.91
N LEU A 49 10.55 -12.78 28.05
CA LEU A 49 11.48 -12.42 27.00
C LEU A 49 12.75 -13.24 27.17
N THR A 50 12.92 -14.29 26.36
CA THR A 50 14.19 -15.01 26.25
C THR A 50 14.75 -14.80 24.84
N GLY A 51 15.74 -13.91 24.72
CA GLY A 51 16.34 -13.49 23.44
C GLY A 51 15.39 -12.63 22.56
N ASN A 52 15.57 -12.67 21.23
CA ASN A 52 14.80 -11.86 20.25
C ASN A 52 13.38 -12.39 19.95
N LYS A 53 12.76 -13.17 20.85
CA LYS A 53 11.41 -13.72 20.66
C LYS A 53 10.54 -13.46 21.88
N LEU A 54 9.36 -12.89 21.63
CA LEU A 54 8.29 -12.77 22.62
C LEU A 54 7.56 -14.12 22.72
N GLN A 55 7.55 -14.74 23.90
CA GLN A 55 6.75 -15.92 24.18
C GLN A 55 5.55 -15.58 25.06
N ILE A 56 4.37 -16.09 24.68
CA ILE A 56 3.14 -15.98 25.47
C ILE A 56 2.89 -17.35 26.08
N VAL A 57 3.00 -17.45 27.41
CA VAL A 57 2.70 -18.67 28.16
C VAL A 57 1.34 -18.50 28.81
N LEU A 58 0.34 -19.20 28.29
CA LEU A 58 -0.96 -19.37 28.95
C LEU A 58 -0.83 -20.55 29.89
N ASN A 59 -0.81 -20.32 31.21
CA ASN A 59 -0.59 -21.35 32.21
C ASN A 59 -1.88 -22.17 32.44
N PRO A 60 -1.95 -23.48 32.08
CA PRO A 60 -3.00 -24.36 32.56
C PRO A 60 -2.55 -25.04 33.87
N GLN A 61 -3.52 -25.43 34.70
CA GLN A 61 -3.33 -26.09 36.00
C GLN A 61 -2.32 -27.28 36.00
N PRO A 62 -1.73 -27.66 37.16
CA PRO A 62 -0.44 -28.36 37.28
C PRO A 62 -0.33 -29.83 36.78
N HIS A 63 -1.27 -30.34 35.99
CA HIS A 63 -1.33 -31.78 35.62
C HIS A 63 -1.35 -32.05 34.11
N TRP A 64 -1.09 -31.04 33.27
CA TRP A 64 -0.98 -31.24 31.83
C TRP A 64 0.47 -31.06 31.36
N ARG A 65 1.09 -32.14 30.85
CA ARG A 65 2.37 -32.05 30.15
C ARG A 65 2.22 -31.09 28.96
N PRO A 66 3.17 -30.17 28.71
CA PRO A 66 3.05 -29.23 27.60
C PRO A 66 3.24 -29.99 26.29
N ALA A 67 2.14 -30.28 25.60
CA ALA A 67 2.17 -30.55 24.18
C ALA A 67 2.48 -29.22 23.48
N PHE A 68 3.69 -29.09 22.95
CA PHE A 68 4.07 -28.00 22.06
C PHE A 68 3.19 -28.03 20.80
N HIS A 69 2.01 -27.42 20.86
CA HIS A 69 1.24 -27.10 19.68
C HIS A 69 1.77 -25.80 19.08
N ARG A 70 2.78 -25.96 18.22
CA ARG A 70 3.08 -25.02 17.14
C ARG A 70 1.74 -24.69 16.49
N CYS A 71 1.28 -23.45 16.68
CA CYS A 71 -0.04 -23.01 16.28
C CYS A 71 -0.25 -23.35 14.79
N LYS A 72 -1.15 -24.32 14.54
CA LYS A 72 -1.41 -24.93 13.23
C LYS A 72 -2.07 -23.97 12.23
N TYR A 73 -2.12 -22.66 12.45
CA TYR A 73 -2.86 -21.73 11.57
C TYR A 73 -2.33 -21.73 10.13
N GLU A 74 -1.02 -21.80 9.90
CA GLU A 74 -0.48 -21.90 8.54
C GLU A 74 -0.81 -23.24 7.87
N SER A 75 -0.85 -24.34 8.65
CA SER A 75 -1.16 -25.67 8.12
C SER A 75 -2.65 -25.92 7.92
N LEU A 76 -3.50 -25.27 8.73
CA LEU A 76 -4.96 -25.36 8.63
C LEU A 76 -5.47 -24.47 7.48
N ALA A 77 -4.89 -23.26 7.30
CA ALA A 77 -5.23 -22.38 6.18
C ALA A 77 -4.87 -23.01 4.83
N LYS A 78 -3.73 -23.71 4.74
CA LYS A 78 -3.35 -24.49 3.55
C LYS A 78 -4.26 -25.69 3.29
N ARG A 79 -4.80 -26.34 4.34
CA ARG A 79 -5.75 -27.46 4.20
C ARG A 79 -7.19 -27.02 3.92
N LEU A 80 -7.54 -25.76 4.20
CA LEU A 80 -8.90 -25.23 4.06
C LEU A 80 -9.09 -24.30 2.84
N ASN A 81 -8.10 -24.20 1.94
CA ASN A 81 -8.15 -23.28 0.79
C ASN A 81 -8.47 -21.82 1.19
N PHE A 82 -8.13 -21.42 2.42
CA PHE A 82 -8.31 -20.05 2.87
C PHE A 82 -7.21 -19.20 2.27
N ASP A 83 -7.57 -18.24 1.41
CA ASP A 83 -6.65 -17.25 0.86
C ASP A 83 -6.15 -16.31 1.99
N CYS A 84 -5.16 -16.80 2.72
CA CYS A 84 -4.53 -16.15 3.87
C CYS A 84 -3.93 -14.78 3.53
N LYS A 85 -3.78 -14.45 2.24
CA LYS A 85 -3.31 -13.14 1.78
C LYS A 85 -4.32 -12.04 2.12
N LYS A 86 -5.62 -12.24 1.91
CA LYS A 86 -6.62 -11.16 2.10
C LYS A 86 -6.75 -10.72 3.56
N ALA A 87 -6.87 -11.69 4.48
CA ALA A 87 -6.94 -11.40 5.92
C ALA A 87 -5.65 -10.73 6.44
N ALA A 88 -4.48 -11.19 5.98
CA ALA A 88 -3.21 -10.56 6.33
C ALA A 88 -3.11 -9.13 5.77
N THR A 89 -3.56 -8.89 4.53
CA THR A 89 -3.54 -7.58 3.89
C THR A 89 -4.41 -6.57 4.63
N VAL A 90 -5.64 -6.94 5.04
CA VAL A 90 -6.50 -6.06 5.86
C VAL A 90 -5.78 -5.68 7.14
N ARG A 91 -5.39 -6.67 7.94
CA ARG A 91 -4.84 -6.45 9.29
C ARG A 91 -3.57 -5.60 9.24
N LYS A 92 -2.64 -5.94 8.34
CA LYS A 92 -1.38 -5.20 8.22
C LYS A 92 -1.62 -3.75 7.82
N ASN A 93 -2.46 -3.49 6.81
CA ASN A 93 -2.70 -2.12 6.35
C ASN A 93 -3.46 -1.31 7.40
N ILE A 94 -4.49 -1.87 8.05
CA ILE A 94 -5.19 -1.17 9.13
C ILE A 94 -4.22 -0.80 10.25
N HIS A 95 -3.42 -1.74 10.75
CA HIS A 95 -2.46 -1.45 11.82
C HIS A 95 -1.40 -0.42 11.40
N ILE A 96 -0.89 -0.47 10.17
CA ILE A 96 0.06 0.53 9.68
C ILE A 96 -0.60 1.91 9.65
N ASN A 97 -1.80 2.00 9.10
CA ASN A 97 -2.52 3.26 8.96
C ASN A 97 -2.85 3.87 10.34
N ASP A 98 -3.39 3.06 11.24
CA ASP A 98 -3.73 3.42 12.62
C ASP A 98 -2.50 3.92 13.39
N ASN A 99 -1.42 3.13 13.40
CA ASN A 99 -0.19 3.51 14.09
C ASN A 99 0.40 4.82 13.55
N VAL A 100 0.41 5.03 12.22
CA VAL A 100 0.99 6.23 11.62
C VAL A 100 0.14 7.47 11.91
N LEU A 101 -1.18 7.39 11.75
CA LEU A 101 -2.08 8.53 11.98
C LEU A 101 -2.16 8.87 13.47
N GLN A 102 -2.25 7.87 14.34
CA GLN A 102 -2.24 8.09 15.80
C GLN A 102 -0.91 8.70 16.26
N ALA A 103 0.24 8.19 15.79
CA ALA A 103 1.53 8.77 16.13
C ALA A 103 1.67 10.21 15.60
N ALA A 104 1.14 10.50 14.41
CA ALA A 104 1.12 11.86 13.86
C ALA A 104 0.30 12.81 14.73
N PHE A 105 -0.86 12.35 15.20
CA PHE A 105 -1.72 13.08 16.12
C PHE A 105 -1.01 13.35 17.47
N GLU A 106 -0.46 12.32 18.10
CA GLU A 106 0.24 12.42 19.39
C GLU A 106 1.47 13.32 19.33
N CYS A 107 2.17 13.35 18.18
CA CYS A 107 3.31 14.23 17.95
C CYS A 107 2.92 15.67 17.55
N GLY A 108 1.63 16.00 17.44
CA GLY A 108 1.19 17.34 17.04
C GLY A 108 1.52 17.69 15.58
N VAL A 109 1.53 16.71 14.68
CA VAL A 109 1.74 16.95 13.24
C VAL A 109 0.64 17.85 12.70
N GLN A 110 1.03 18.97 12.08
CA GLN A 110 0.07 19.96 11.57
C GLN A 110 -0.78 19.44 10.40
N LYS A 111 -0.19 18.59 9.55
CA LYS A 111 -0.84 18.05 8.37
C LYS A 111 -0.25 16.69 7.99
N ALA A 112 -1.12 15.73 7.71
CA ALA A 112 -0.75 14.43 7.20
C ALA A 112 -1.45 14.18 5.86
N VAL A 113 -0.71 13.69 4.86
CA VAL A 113 -1.25 13.33 3.55
C VAL A 113 -1.00 11.84 3.33
N SER A 114 -2.07 11.06 3.45
CA SER A 114 -2.02 9.64 3.14
C SER A 114 -2.16 9.38 1.64
N CYS A 115 -1.76 8.19 1.20
CA CYS A 115 -1.90 7.76 -0.19
C CYS A 115 -2.95 6.64 -0.31
N LEU A 116 -4.01 6.91 -1.05
CA LEU A 116 -5.09 6.00 -1.41
C LEU A 116 -4.82 5.37 -2.78
N SER A 117 -5.84 4.81 -3.42
CA SER A 117 -5.74 4.22 -4.76
C SER A 117 -7.11 4.14 -5.41
N THR A 118 -7.20 4.23 -6.74
CA THR A 118 -8.48 4.04 -7.45
C THR A 118 -9.09 2.64 -7.30
N CYS A 119 -8.34 1.63 -6.84
CA CYS A 119 -8.91 0.32 -6.56
C CYS A 119 -9.83 0.29 -5.32
N ILE A 120 -9.90 1.39 -4.57
CA ILE A 120 -10.82 1.50 -3.44
C ILE A 120 -12.24 1.82 -3.88
N PHE A 121 -12.48 2.32 -5.09
CA PHE A 121 -13.81 2.70 -5.53
C PHE A 121 -14.76 1.50 -5.65
N PRO A 122 -16.08 1.71 -5.61
CA PRO A 122 -17.06 0.64 -5.79
C PRO A 122 -16.88 -0.10 -7.11
N ASP A 123 -17.10 -1.41 -7.09
CA ASP A 123 -17.01 -2.25 -8.29
C ASP A 123 -18.09 -1.91 -9.32
N LYS A 124 -19.33 -1.79 -8.84
CA LYS A 124 -20.48 -1.35 -9.61
C LYS A 124 -20.68 0.14 -9.37
N THR A 125 -20.28 0.96 -10.33
CA THR A 125 -20.28 2.42 -10.23
C THR A 125 -20.54 3.07 -11.58
N THR A 126 -20.92 4.35 -11.56
CA THR A 126 -20.97 5.21 -12.75
C THR A 126 -19.59 5.80 -13.04
N TYR A 127 -19.35 6.19 -14.30
CA TYR A 127 -18.11 6.83 -14.71
C TYR A 127 -18.38 8.24 -15.26
N PRO A 128 -17.44 9.19 -15.08
CA PRO A 128 -16.20 9.04 -14.31
C PRO A 128 -16.44 8.94 -12.80
N ILE A 129 -15.53 8.31 -12.06
CA ILE A 129 -15.56 8.29 -10.59
C ILE A 129 -14.91 9.56 -10.03
N ASP A 130 -15.54 10.16 -9.03
CA ASP A 130 -15.00 11.31 -8.29
C ASP A 130 -14.78 10.98 -6.80
N GLU A 131 -14.21 11.92 -6.04
CA GLU A 131 -13.86 11.72 -4.63
C GLU A 131 -15.05 11.48 -3.71
N THR A 132 -16.25 11.91 -4.10
CA THR A 132 -17.48 11.70 -3.32
C THR A 132 -17.96 10.24 -3.36
N MET A 133 -17.49 9.48 -4.35
CA MET A 133 -17.98 8.13 -4.64
C MET A 133 -17.24 7.01 -3.90
N ILE A 134 -16.21 7.32 -3.10
CA ILE A 134 -15.32 6.33 -2.46
C ILE A 134 -16.10 5.26 -1.67
N HIS A 135 -17.17 5.64 -0.98
CA HIS A 135 -17.94 4.75 -0.10
C HIS A 135 -19.28 4.27 -0.67
N ASN A 136 -19.58 4.59 -1.93
CA ASN A 136 -20.90 4.34 -2.55
C ASN A 136 -21.07 2.90 -3.05
N GLY A 137 -20.76 1.92 -2.21
CA GLY A 137 -20.87 0.49 -2.52
C GLY A 137 -19.57 -0.29 -2.31
N PRO A 138 -19.61 -1.63 -2.38
CA PRO A 138 -18.45 -2.47 -2.09
C PRO A 138 -17.37 -2.38 -3.20
N PRO A 139 -16.08 -2.47 -2.86
CA PRO A 139 -15.00 -2.56 -3.84
C PRO A 139 -14.96 -3.95 -4.49
N HIS A 140 -14.18 -4.11 -5.56
CA HIS A 140 -14.05 -5.38 -6.26
C HIS A 140 -13.50 -6.50 -5.35
N SER A 141 -14.07 -7.71 -5.47
CA SER A 141 -13.85 -8.84 -4.56
C SER A 141 -12.43 -9.45 -4.60
N SER A 142 -11.67 -9.18 -5.67
CA SER A 142 -10.29 -9.68 -5.80
C SER A 142 -9.35 -9.11 -4.73
N ASN A 143 -9.52 -7.84 -4.34
CA ASN A 143 -8.63 -7.15 -3.41
C ASN A 143 -9.39 -6.33 -2.34
N PHE A 144 -10.59 -6.77 -1.96
CA PHE A 144 -11.45 -6.05 -1.00
C PHE A 144 -10.72 -5.74 0.32
N GLY A 145 -9.83 -6.63 0.75
CA GLY A 145 -9.13 -6.46 2.01
C GLY A 145 -8.19 -5.25 2.03
N TYR A 146 -7.44 -5.04 0.95
CA TYR A 146 -6.65 -3.83 0.75
C TYR A 146 -7.56 -2.60 0.57
N ALA A 147 -8.60 -2.73 -0.24
CA ALA A 147 -9.50 -1.63 -0.58
C ALA A 147 -10.17 -1.05 0.67
N TYR A 148 -10.76 -1.88 1.52
CA TYR A 148 -11.38 -1.42 2.77
C TYR A 148 -10.36 -0.83 3.74
N ALA A 149 -9.18 -1.44 3.88
CA ALA A 149 -8.13 -0.88 4.75
C ALA A 149 -7.70 0.53 4.31
N LYS A 150 -7.65 0.80 3.00
CA LYS A 150 -7.42 2.14 2.45
C LYS A 150 -8.62 3.07 2.65
N ARG A 151 -9.86 2.61 2.45
CA ARG A 151 -11.06 3.41 2.75
C ARG A 151 -11.11 3.87 4.21
N MET A 152 -10.63 3.07 5.14
CA MET A 152 -10.58 3.44 6.56
C MET A 152 -9.60 4.58 6.86
N ILE A 153 -8.65 4.90 5.98
CA ILE A 153 -7.82 6.12 6.13
C ILE A 153 -8.69 7.36 6.02
N ASP A 154 -9.55 7.41 5.00
CA ASP A 154 -10.45 8.56 4.79
C ASP A 154 -11.47 8.70 5.93
N VAL A 155 -11.98 7.59 6.47
CA VAL A 155 -12.80 7.61 7.70
C VAL A 155 -12.04 8.18 8.89
N GLN A 156 -10.79 7.74 9.11
CA GLN A 156 -9.94 8.25 10.19
C GLN A 156 -9.66 9.75 10.01
N ASN A 157 -9.31 10.19 8.80
CA ASN A 157 -9.05 11.59 8.48
C ASN A 157 -10.24 12.49 8.87
N ARG A 158 -11.46 12.11 8.47
CA ARG A 158 -12.69 12.82 8.83
C ARG A 158 -12.93 12.84 10.34
N ALA A 159 -12.75 11.71 11.01
CA ALA A 159 -12.96 11.60 12.45
C ALA A 159 -11.96 12.45 13.26
N TYR A 160 -10.66 12.42 12.91
CA TYR A 160 -9.65 13.26 13.54
C TYR A 160 -9.92 14.75 13.31
N PHE A 161 -10.40 15.13 12.13
CA PHE A 161 -10.80 16.52 11.88
C PHE A 161 -12.02 16.94 12.70
N GLU A 162 -13.07 16.11 12.73
CA GLU A 162 -14.30 16.41 13.46
C GLU A 162 -14.07 16.52 14.97
N GLN A 163 -13.28 15.62 15.55
CA GLN A 163 -13.04 15.57 16.99
C GLN A 163 -11.92 16.52 17.47
N HIS A 164 -10.90 16.73 16.64
CA HIS A 164 -9.66 17.40 17.06
C HIS A 164 -9.18 18.53 16.12
N GLY A 165 -9.87 18.79 15.01
CA GLY A 165 -9.46 19.80 14.03
C GLY A 165 -8.18 19.45 13.26
N CYS A 166 -7.74 18.19 13.27
CA CYS A 166 -6.50 17.78 12.60
C CYS A 166 -6.65 17.81 11.08
N HIS A 167 -5.71 18.44 10.38
CA HIS A 167 -5.68 18.47 8.92
C HIS A 167 -5.05 17.20 8.33
N PHE A 168 -5.71 16.06 8.51
CA PHE A 168 -5.33 14.82 7.86
C PHE A 168 -6.17 14.64 6.60
N THR A 169 -5.51 14.43 5.46
CA THR A 169 -6.15 14.29 4.14
C THR A 169 -5.49 13.15 3.36
N ALA A 170 -5.93 12.92 2.13
CA ALA A 170 -5.33 11.91 1.29
C ALA A 170 -5.36 12.25 -0.20
N ALA A 171 -4.39 11.72 -0.94
CA ALA A 171 -4.36 11.75 -2.39
C ALA A 171 -4.72 10.38 -2.98
N ILE A 172 -5.46 10.37 -4.08
CA ILE A 172 -5.88 9.17 -4.82
C ILE A 172 -5.20 9.18 -6.20
N PRO A 173 -3.97 8.63 -6.31
CA PRO A 173 -3.36 8.44 -7.62
C PRO A 173 -4.04 7.32 -8.42
N THR A 174 -3.99 7.44 -9.76
CA THR A 174 -4.31 6.36 -10.69
C THR A 174 -3.13 5.38 -10.82
N ASN A 175 -2.90 4.79 -12.00
CA ASN A 175 -1.85 3.78 -12.15
C ASN A 175 -0.49 4.47 -12.23
N ILE A 176 0.30 4.37 -11.16
CA ILE A 176 1.61 5.03 -11.06
C ILE A 176 2.63 4.21 -11.82
N PHE A 177 3.54 4.88 -12.53
CA PHE A 177 4.71 4.24 -13.13
C PHE A 177 5.92 5.17 -13.14
N GLY A 178 7.12 4.61 -13.28
CA GLY A 178 8.35 5.38 -13.43
C GLY A 178 9.59 4.66 -12.93
N PRO A 179 10.71 5.38 -12.76
CA PRO A 179 11.91 4.86 -12.11
C PRO A 179 11.62 4.22 -10.75
N HIS A 180 12.40 3.20 -10.38
CA HIS A 180 12.30 2.48 -9.10
C HIS A 180 11.00 1.66 -8.86
N ASP A 181 10.17 1.46 -9.89
CA ASP A 181 9.00 0.58 -9.79
C ASP A 181 9.38 -0.90 -9.56
N ASN A 182 8.37 -1.72 -9.29
CA ASN A 182 8.49 -3.17 -9.24
C ASN A 182 8.24 -3.77 -10.64
N PHE A 183 9.32 -4.14 -11.33
CA PHE A 183 9.29 -4.69 -12.68
C PHE A 183 9.07 -6.22 -12.72
N SER A 184 8.75 -6.83 -11.58
CA SER A 184 8.55 -8.28 -11.45
C SER A 184 7.42 -8.81 -12.34
N ILE A 185 7.66 -9.93 -13.02
CA ILE A 185 6.68 -10.54 -13.92
C ILE A 185 5.43 -11.02 -13.16
N GLU A 186 5.62 -11.60 -11.98
CA GLU A 186 4.54 -12.17 -11.17
C GLU A 186 3.81 -11.15 -10.30
N ASN A 187 4.53 -10.13 -9.81
CA ASN A 187 4.05 -9.23 -8.76
C ASN A 187 4.09 -7.73 -9.14
N GLY A 188 4.49 -7.41 -10.38
CA GLY A 188 4.63 -6.04 -10.88
C GLY A 188 3.32 -5.44 -11.40
N HIS A 189 3.37 -4.14 -11.70
CA HIS A 189 2.27 -3.41 -12.31
C HIS A 189 2.14 -3.72 -13.81
N VAL A 190 1.03 -3.28 -14.43
CA VAL A 190 0.71 -3.60 -15.83
C VAL A 190 1.74 -3.04 -16.83
N LEU A 191 2.35 -1.89 -16.52
CA LEU A 191 3.47 -1.34 -17.29
C LEU A 191 4.76 -2.03 -16.85
N ARG A 192 5.28 -2.92 -17.70
CA ARG A 192 6.54 -3.63 -17.45
C ARG A 192 7.56 -3.24 -18.51
N ALA A 193 8.68 -2.65 -18.08
CA ALA A 193 9.84 -2.39 -18.93
C ALA A 193 10.76 -3.62 -19.10
N ASP A 194 10.34 -4.82 -18.66
CA ASP A 194 11.13 -6.04 -18.86
C ASP A 194 10.71 -6.77 -20.15
N LEU A 195 10.71 -6.05 -21.29
CA LEU A 195 10.47 -6.66 -22.61
C LEU A 195 11.69 -7.43 -23.14
N ALA A 196 12.66 -7.75 -22.30
CA ALA A 196 13.94 -8.29 -22.72
C ALA A 196 14.17 -9.70 -22.19
N ASP A 197 13.67 -10.69 -22.93
CA ASP A 197 14.59 -11.77 -23.28
C ASP A 197 15.45 -11.23 -24.42
N LYS A 198 16.76 -11.09 -24.20
CA LYS A 198 17.75 -10.54 -25.17
C LYS A 198 17.85 -11.38 -26.46
N ASN A 199 17.00 -12.38 -26.62
CA ASN A 199 16.99 -13.39 -27.66
C ASN A 199 15.94 -13.15 -28.75
N GLY A 200 15.17 -12.06 -28.71
CA GLY A 200 14.13 -11.77 -29.71
C GLY A 200 12.86 -12.62 -29.55
N THR A 201 12.66 -13.18 -28.36
CA THR A 201 11.50 -14.00 -28.00
C THR A 201 10.25 -13.11 -27.90
N ASN A 202 9.13 -13.60 -28.41
CA ASN A 202 7.85 -12.87 -28.35
C ASN A 202 7.45 -12.58 -26.90
N VAL A 203 6.87 -11.41 -26.65
CA VAL A 203 6.36 -11.04 -25.33
C VAL A 203 4.85 -11.22 -25.29
N THR A 204 4.38 -12.01 -24.32
CA THR A 204 2.95 -12.23 -24.10
C THR A 204 2.40 -11.23 -23.06
N VAL A 205 1.49 -10.37 -23.51
CA VAL A 205 0.64 -9.52 -22.69
C VAL A 205 -0.60 -10.32 -22.27
N TRP A 206 -0.96 -10.28 -20.99
CA TRP A 206 -2.15 -11.00 -20.51
C TRP A 206 -3.43 -10.22 -20.82
N GLY A 207 -4.44 -10.92 -21.33
CA GLY A 207 -5.72 -10.35 -21.74
C GLY A 207 -5.72 -9.83 -23.18
N THR A 208 -6.86 -9.28 -23.59
CA THR A 208 -7.14 -8.76 -24.93
C THR A 208 -6.38 -7.47 -25.26
N GLY A 209 -5.90 -6.78 -24.22
CA GLY A 209 -5.28 -5.46 -24.33
C GLY A 209 -6.28 -4.29 -24.45
N LYS A 210 -7.58 -4.56 -24.50
CA LYS A 210 -8.66 -3.56 -24.65
C LYS A 210 -8.95 -2.70 -23.40
N PRO A 211 -8.74 -3.17 -22.14
CA PRO A 211 -9.01 -2.35 -20.97
C PRO A 211 -8.25 -1.03 -21.00
N ARG A 212 -8.90 0.06 -20.57
CA ARG A 212 -8.31 1.41 -20.54
C ARG A 212 -7.95 1.83 -19.13
N ARG A 213 -6.85 2.55 -19.01
CA ARG A 213 -6.27 2.99 -17.74
C ARG A 213 -5.73 4.41 -17.88
N GLN A 214 -5.90 5.19 -16.83
CA GLN A 214 -5.15 6.42 -16.62
C GLN A 214 -3.83 6.06 -15.94
N PHE A 215 -2.73 6.50 -16.53
CA PHE A 215 -1.40 6.34 -15.97
C PHE A 215 -0.85 7.70 -15.56
N ILE A 216 -0.20 7.75 -14.40
CA ILE A 216 0.43 8.96 -13.89
C ILE A 216 1.91 8.70 -13.66
N TYR A 217 2.75 9.55 -14.23
CA TYR A 217 4.19 9.44 -14.05
C TYR A 217 4.58 9.77 -12.61
N SER A 218 5.45 8.96 -12.02
CA SER A 218 5.86 9.09 -10.61
C SER A 218 6.43 10.47 -10.27
N LEU A 219 7.15 11.11 -11.21
CA LEU A 219 7.68 12.46 -11.02
C LEU A 219 6.58 13.53 -11.04
N ASP A 220 5.54 13.37 -11.86
CA ASP A 220 4.37 14.25 -11.87
C ASP A 220 3.60 14.10 -10.57
N LEU A 221 3.38 12.86 -10.15
CA LEU A 221 2.74 12.56 -8.88
C LEU A 221 3.53 13.14 -7.71
N ALA A 222 4.86 13.09 -7.73
CA ALA A 222 5.68 13.70 -6.68
C ALA A 222 5.50 15.23 -6.61
N ARG A 223 5.49 15.91 -7.76
CA ARG A 223 5.20 17.36 -7.84
C ARG A 223 3.83 17.70 -7.25
N LEU A 224 2.82 16.91 -7.62
CA LEU A 224 1.46 17.05 -7.10
C LEU A 224 1.37 16.73 -5.60
N PHE A 225 2.05 15.70 -5.10
CA PHE A 225 2.06 15.37 -3.66
C PHE A 225 2.68 16.48 -2.81
N VAL A 226 3.75 17.11 -3.29
CA VAL A 226 4.35 18.27 -2.62
C VAL A 226 3.37 19.43 -2.59
N TRP A 227 2.66 19.68 -3.69
CA TRP A 227 1.60 20.69 -3.72
C TRP A 227 0.45 20.35 -2.76
N VAL A 228 -0.03 19.09 -2.74
CA VAL A 228 -1.07 18.64 -1.80
C VAL A 228 -0.61 18.89 -0.37
N LEU A 229 0.64 18.58 -0.02
CA LEU A 229 1.17 18.82 1.31
C LEU A 229 1.22 20.31 1.68
N ARG A 230 1.58 21.19 0.76
CA ARG A 230 1.74 22.63 1.04
C ARG A 230 0.43 23.41 0.98
N GLU A 231 -0.38 23.18 -0.05
CA GLU A 231 -1.45 24.10 -0.44
C GLU A 231 -2.86 23.54 -0.23
N TYR A 232 -3.07 22.22 -0.37
CA TYR A 232 -4.41 21.63 -0.32
C TYR A 232 -4.98 21.57 1.11
N LYS A 233 -6.09 22.24 1.40
CA LYS A 233 -6.60 22.40 2.78
C LYS A 233 -7.78 21.50 3.13
N GLU A 234 -8.40 20.85 2.16
CA GLU A 234 -9.57 20.02 2.39
C GLU A 234 -9.20 18.68 3.05
N ILE A 235 -10.12 18.15 3.84
CA ILE A 235 -10.03 16.82 4.47
C ILE A 235 -10.49 15.73 3.50
N GLU A 236 -11.46 16.07 2.64
CA GLU A 236 -11.86 15.18 1.55
C GLU A 236 -10.64 14.87 0.68
N PRO A 237 -10.49 13.62 0.21
CA PRO A 237 -9.39 13.29 -0.68
C PRO A 237 -9.43 14.07 -2.00
N ILE A 238 -8.30 14.02 -2.72
CA ILE A 238 -8.16 14.55 -4.08
C ILE A 238 -7.60 13.49 -5.03
N ILE A 239 -8.23 13.31 -6.20
CA ILE A 239 -7.72 12.47 -7.27
C ILE A 239 -6.55 13.16 -7.97
N LEU A 240 -5.41 12.48 -8.00
CA LEU A 240 -4.21 12.91 -8.73
C LEU A 240 -4.07 12.05 -9.98
N SER A 241 -4.66 12.53 -11.08
CA SER A 241 -4.69 11.83 -12.35
C SER A 241 -4.62 12.78 -13.54
N VAL A 242 -4.13 12.24 -14.65
CA VAL A 242 -4.38 12.75 -16.00
C VAL A 242 -5.87 12.85 -16.32
N GLY A 243 -6.22 13.54 -17.40
CA GLY A 243 -7.61 13.69 -17.87
C GLY A 243 -8.26 12.36 -18.26
N GLU A 244 -9.57 12.39 -18.49
CA GLU A 244 -10.34 11.22 -18.92
C GLU A 244 -10.04 10.87 -20.38
N GLU A 245 -9.78 11.91 -21.18
CA GLU A 245 -9.34 11.88 -22.57
C GLU A 245 -7.93 11.31 -22.76
N GLU A 246 -7.11 11.34 -21.70
CA GLU A 246 -5.74 10.82 -21.69
C GLU A 246 -5.65 9.34 -21.25
N GLU A 247 -6.79 8.66 -21.11
CA GLU A 247 -6.81 7.20 -20.92
C GLU A 247 -6.11 6.48 -22.07
N VAL A 248 -5.29 5.49 -21.76
CA VAL A 248 -4.67 4.60 -22.76
C VAL A 248 -5.04 3.15 -22.48
N SER A 249 -5.20 2.37 -23.54
CA SER A 249 -5.42 0.93 -23.48
C SER A 249 -4.14 0.21 -23.07
N ILE A 250 -4.29 -1.01 -22.54
CA ILE A 250 -3.13 -1.86 -22.23
C ILE A 250 -2.33 -2.19 -23.49
N ARG A 251 -2.99 -2.30 -24.64
CA ARG A 251 -2.32 -2.46 -25.94
C ARG A 251 -1.45 -1.26 -26.30
N GLU A 252 -2.02 -0.05 -26.30
CA GLU A 252 -1.28 1.19 -26.59
C GLU A 252 -0.10 1.38 -25.63
N ALA A 253 -0.31 1.06 -24.35
CA ALA A 253 0.73 1.06 -23.33
C ALA A 253 1.87 0.06 -23.64
N ALA A 254 1.55 -1.19 -23.98
CA ALA A 254 2.54 -2.20 -24.32
C ALA A 254 3.33 -1.85 -25.60
N GLU A 255 2.64 -1.32 -26.61
CA GLU A 255 3.26 -0.82 -27.85
C GLU A 255 4.21 0.35 -27.58
N CYS A 256 3.84 1.25 -26.68
CA CYS A 256 4.69 2.38 -26.27
C CYS A 256 5.98 1.90 -25.59
N ILE A 257 5.88 0.93 -24.68
CA ILE A 257 7.06 0.33 -24.03
C ILE A 257 7.93 -0.40 -25.07
N ALA A 258 7.33 -1.19 -25.97
CA ALA A 258 8.05 -1.90 -27.02
C ALA A 258 8.85 -0.96 -27.91
N LYS A 259 8.24 0.17 -28.30
CA LYS A 259 8.91 1.23 -29.03
C LYS A 259 10.05 1.86 -28.22
N ALA A 260 9.82 2.17 -26.94
CA ALA A 260 10.81 2.81 -26.08
C ALA A 260 12.05 1.93 -25.83
N MET A 261 11.88 0.61 -25.81
CA MET A 261 12.95 -0.37 -25.61
C MET A 261 13.62 -0.86 -26.90
N ASP A 262 13.22 -0.34 -28.05
CA ASP A 262 13.63 -0.83 -29.37
C ASP A 262 13.38 -2.35 -29.58
N PHE A 263 12.28 -2.87 -28.99
CA PHE A 263 11.91 -4.28 -29.07
C PHE A 263 11.50 -4.66 -30.50
N LYS A 264 12.11 -5.73 -31.04
CA LYS A 264 11.89 -6.21 -32.41
C LYS A 264 11.02 -7.47 -32.51
N GLY A 265 10.67 -8.09 -31.38
CA GLY A 265 9.79 -9.26 -31.36
C GLY A 265 8.32 -8.89 -31.54
N GLN A 266 7.44 -9.90 -31.51
CA GLN A 266 5.99 -9.66 -31.58
C GLN A 266 5.38 -9.55 -30.17
N LEU A 267 4.44 -8.61 -30.01
CA LEU A 267 3.55 -8.54 -28.85
C LEU A 267 2.37 -9.49 -29.08
N LEU A 268 2.33 -10.59 -28.32
CA LEU A 268 1.23 -11.54 -28.32
C LEU A 268 0.26 -11.21 -27.19
N PHE A 269 -1.03 -11.40 -27.42
CA PHE A 269 -2.07 -11.15 -26.42
C PHE A 269 -2.72 -12.48 -26.04
N ASP A 270 -2.59 -12.88 -24.78
CA ASP A 270 -3.18 -14.11 -24.25
C ASP A 270 -4.59 -13.86 -23.72
N GLU A 271 -5.58 -14.06 -24.60
CA GLU A 271 -6.99 -13.91 -24.30
C GLU A 271 -7.55 -14.99 -23.34
N SER A 272 -6.78 -16.04 -23.02
CA SER A 272 -7.17 -17.01 -21.99
C SER A 272 -7.12 -16.41 -20.58
N ARG A 273 -6.43 -15.29 -20.40
CA ARG A 273 -6.29 -14.56 -19.13
C ARG A 273 -7.32 -13.44 -19.01
N SER A 274 -7.74 -13.17 -17.77
CA SER A 274 -8.75 -12.14 -17.49
C SER A 274 -8.24 -10.72 -17.76
N ASP A 275 -9.05 -9.93 -18.47
CA ASP A 275 -8.86 -8.49 -18.70
C ASP A 275 -8.97 -7.63 -17.42
N GLY A 276 -9.48 -8.21 -16.33
CA GLY A 276 -9.87 -7.45 -15.14
C GLY A 276 -11.00 -6.46 -15.44
N GLN A 277 -11.05 -5.36 -14.71
CA GLN A 277 -12.08 -4.33 -14.89
C GLN A 277 -11.84 -3.54 -16.18
N PHE A 278 -12.85 -3.36 -17.03
CA PHE A 278 -12.67 -2.75 -18.35
C PHE A 278 -12.25 -1.27 -18.25
N LYS A 279 -12.90 -0.48 -17.39
CA LYS A 279 -12.61 0.93 -17.13
C LYS A 279 -12.51 1.22 -15.63
N LYS A 280 -11.71 2.23 -15.29
CA LYS A 280 -11.56 2.82 -13.95
C LYS A 280 -11.38 4.33 -14.07
N THR A 281 -12.16 4.93 -14.98
CA THR A 281 -12.03 6.33 -15.36
C THR A 281 -12.31 7.22 -14.15
N ALA A 282 -11.30 7.93 -13.68
CA ALA A 282 -11.36 8.86 -12.57
C ALA A 282 -11.34 10.30 -13.09
N SER A 283 -12.24 11.12 -12.55
CA SER A 283 -12.30 12.53 -12.92
C SER A 283 -11.23 13.30 -12.16
N ASN A 284 -10.47 14.13 -12.86
CA ASN A 284 -9.52 15.07 -12.25
C ASN A 284 -10.09 16.49 -12.16
N ALA A 285 -11.42 16.66 -12.26
CA ALA A 285 -12.08 17.96 -12.23
C ALA A 285 -11.71 18.78 -10.98
N LYS A 286 -11.63 18.14 -9.80
CA LYS A 286 -11.19 18.80 -8.57
C LYS A 286 -9.74 19.31 -8.70
N LEU A 287 -8.82 18.47 -9.18
CA LEU A 287 -7.42 18.87 -9.42
C LEU A 287 -7.34 20.04 -10.40
N ARG A 288 -8.08 20.00 -11.52
CA ARG A 288 -8.08 21.06 -12.53
C ARG A 288 -8.66 22.38 -12.03
N LYS A 289 -9.58 22.36 -11.06
CA LYS A 289 -10.05 23.58 -10.37
C LYS A 289 -8.93 24.25 -9.56
N TYR A 290 -8.05 23.46 -8.94
CA TYR A 290 -6.93 23.98 -8.15
C TYR A 290 -5.71 24.34 -8.99
N LEU A 291 -5.43 23.53 -10.02
CA LEU A 291 -4.24 23.60 -10.85
C LEU A 291 -4.62 23.47 -12.34
N PRO A 292 -5.30 24.48 -12.92
CA PRO A 292 -5.74 24.42 -14.33
C PRO A 292 -4.56 24.29 -15.29
N ASP A 293 -3.46 24.96 -14.99
CA ASP A 293 -2.30 25.07 -15.88
C ASP A 293 -1.25 23.95 -15.69
N PHE A 294 -1.47 23.02 -14.75
CA PHE A 294 -0.51 21.94 -14.51
C PHE A 294 -0.38 21.04 -15.75
N GLN A 295 0.85 20.96 -16.26
CA GLN A 295 1.19 20.12 -17.41
C GLN A 295 1.77 18.79 -16.93
N PHE A 296 1.07 17.70 -17.28
CA PHE A 296 1.59 16.35 -17.12
C PHE A 296 2.69 16.08 -18.14
N THR A 297 3.61 15.20 -17.80
CA THR A 297 4.61 14.70 -18.74
C THR A 297 3.90 13.85 -19.79
N PRO A 298 4.13 14.08 -21.10
CA PRO A 298 3.57 13.24 -22.15
C PRO A 298 3.84 11.75 -21.89
N PHE A 299 2.82 10.91 -22.10
CA PHE A 299 2.89 9.49 -21.73
C PHE A 299 4.05 8.76 -22.40
N ASP A 300 4.29 9.02 -23.68
CA ASP A 300 5.39 8.43 -24.45
C ASP A 300 6.78 8.87 -23.94
N GLN A 301 6.92 10.15 -23.58
CA GLN A 301 8.14 10.65 -22.95
C GLN A 301 8.37 9.97 -21.59
N ALA A 302 7.36 9.92 -20.73
CA ALA A 302 7.48 9.32 -19.41
C ALA A 302 7.80 7.81 -19.47
N VAL A 303 7.19 7.08 -20.43
CA VAL A 303 7.50 5.67 -20.68
C VAL A 303 8.95 5.51 -21.15
N LYS A 304 9.41 6.38 -22.05
CA LYS A 304 10.80 6.36 -22.51
C LYS A 304 11.78 6.58 -21.36
N GLU A 305 11.57 7.61 -20.53
CA GLU A 305 12.42 7.88 -19.37
C GLU A 305 12.46 6.70 -18.39
N MET A 306 11.32 6.06 -18.14
CA MET A 306 11.23 4.86 -17.31
C MET A 306 12.03 3.68 -17.91
N CYS A 307 11.93 3.44 -19.23
CA CYS A 307 12.66 2.39 -19.92
C CYS A 307 14.18 2.65 -19.97
N ASP A 308 14.58 3.89 -20.22
CA ASP A 308 15.98 4.33 -20.19
C ASP A 308 16.57 4.11 -18.78
N TRP A 309 15.83 4.51 -17.74
CA TRP A 309 16.23 4.29 -16.35
C TRP A 309 16.36 2.80 -16.03
N PHE A 310 15.38 1.99 -16.43
CA PHE A 310 15.40 0.54 -16.19
C PHE A 310 16.61 -0.12 -16.86
N SER A 311 16.88 0.24 -18.12
CA SER A 311 18.04 -0.27 -18.87
C SER A 311 19.37 0.10 -18.21
N ALA A 312 19.49 1.35 -17.74
CA ALA A 312 20.69 1.82 -17.06
C ALA A 312 20.88 1.23 -15.65
N ASN A 313 19.81 0.74 -15.02
CA ASN A 313 19.81 0.27 -13.62
C ASN A 313 19.36 -1.18 -13.45
N TYR A 314 19.40 -1.98 -14.51
CA TYR A 314 18.81 -3.33 -14.56
C TYR A 314 19.23 -4.27 -13.41
N ASP A 315 20.47 -4.16 -12.94
CA ASP A 315 21.01 -5.00 -11.87
C ASP A 315 20.51 -4.60 -10.47
N ARG A 316 20.05 -3.35 -10.32
CA ARG A 316 19.54 -2.80 -9.06
C ARG A 316 18.03 -2.66 -9.06
N ALA A 317 17.40 -2.71 -10.22
CA ALA A 317 15.95 -2.68 -10.37
C ALA A 317 15.31 -3.90 -9.68
N ARG A 318 14.12 -3.69 -9.11
CA ARG A 318 13.32 -4.77 -8.51
C ARG A 318 12.67 -5.57 -9.64
N LYS A 319 12.99 -6.85 -9.72
CA LYS A 319 12.50 -7.81 -10.72
C LYS A 319 12.10 -9.12 -10.03
#